data_AF-A0A432C8P6-F1
#
_entry.id   AF-A0A432C8P6-F1
#
_cell.length_a   1.000
_cell.length_b   1.000
_cell.length_c   1.000
_cell.angle_alpha   90.00
_cell.angle_beta   90.00
_cell.angle_gamma   90.00
#
_symmetry.space_group_name_H-M   'P 1'
#
loop_
_entity.id
_entity.type
_entity.pdbx_description
1 polymer ?
#
loop_
_entity_poly.entity_id
_entity_poly.type
_entity_poly.pdbx_seq_one_letter_code
_entity_poly.pdbx_strand_id
1 'polypeptide(L)' 'MKNIFISGTSRGIGYELAIQVATAGHNVLAISRKTPQALIEN' A
#
# COMPACT_ATOMS: atom_id res chain seq x y z
N MET A 1 0.37 14.37 6.57
CA MET A 1 1.36 13.27 6.50
C MET A 1 1.17 12.39 7.74
N LYS A 2 0.82 11.12 7.56
CA LYS A 2 0.62 10.15 8.65
C LYS A 2 1.32 8.84 8.26
N ASN A 3 1.73 8.05 9.25
CA ASN A 3 2.26 6.71 9.03
C ASN A 3 1.10 5.72 9.11
N ILE A 4 0.86 4.97 8.04
CA ILE A 4 -0.31 4.12 7.88
C ILE A 4 0.14 2.73 7.47
N PHE A 5 -0.39 1.72 8.16
CA PHE A 5 -0.14 0.32 7.86
C PHE A 5 -1.37 -0.30 7.20
N ILE A 6 -1.16 -1.01 6.10
CA ILE A 6 -2.22 -1.69 5.37
C ILE A 6 -1.78 -3.12 5.09
N SER A 7 -2.56 -4.09 5.59
CA SER A 7 -2.39 -5.51 5.28
C SER A 7 -3.38 -5.95 4.20
N GLY A 8 -3.12 -7.10 3.57
CA GLY A 8 -4.00 -7.59 2.50
C GLY A 8 -3.85 -6.83 1.17
N THR A 9 -2.67 -6.23 0.94
CA THR A 9 -2.37 -5.41 -0.24
C THR A 9 -2.00 -6.20 -1.50
N SER A 10 -2.23 -7.51 -1.52
CA SER A 10 -1.88 -8.34 -2.68
C SER A 10 -2.80 -8.14 -3.89
N ARG A 11 -4.04 -7.65 -3.67
CA ARG A 11 -5.06 -7.37 -4.69
C ARG A 11 -6.32 -6.73 -4.08
N GLY A 12 -7.22 -6.26 -4.93
CA GLY A 12 -8.55 -5.78 -4.53
C GLY A 12 -8.47 -4.49 -3.71
N ILE A 13 -9.38 -4.33 -2.75
CA ILE A 13 -9.57 -3.08 -2.02
C ILE A 13 -8.31 -2.65 -1.25
N GLY A 14 -7.61 -3.60 -0.62
CA GLY A 14 -6.39 -3.28 0.12
C GLY A 14 -5.27 -2.72 -0.76
N TYR A 15 -5.17 -3.19 -2.00
CA TYR A 15 -4.19 -2.69 -2.99
C TYR A 15 -4.53 -1.26 -3.43
N GLU A 16 -5.77 -1.02 -3.87
CA GLU A 16 -6.22 0.31 -4.30
C GLU A 16 -6.14 1.33 -3.16
N LEU A 17 -6.49 0.92 -1.94
CA LEU A 17 -6.39 1.78 -0.77
C LEU A 17 -4.93 2.18 -0.48
N ALA A 18 -3.98 1.24 -0.58
CA ALA A 18 -2.58 1.54 -0.38
C ALA A 18 -2.06 2.59 -1.37
N ILE A 19 -2.45 2.48 -2.64
CA ILE A 19 -2.11 3.47 -3.67
C ILE A 19 -2.75 4.83 -3.34
N GLN A 20 -4.06 4.87 -3.11
CA GLN A 20 -4.76 6.13 -2.85
C GLN A 20 -4.19 6.87 -1.62
N VAL A 21 -3.88 6.14 -0.55
CA VAL A 21 -3.31 6.70 0.68
C VAL A 21 -1.88 7.20 0.45
N ALA A 22 -1.05 6.47 -0.31
CA ALA A 22 0.29 6.91 -0.67
C ALA A 22 0.25 8.16 -1.56
N THR A 23 -0.60 8.17 -2.60
CA THR A 23 -0.81 9.32 -3.50
C THR A 23 -1.34 10.54 -2.76
N ALA A 24 -2.09 10.37 -1.67
CA ALA A 24 -2.53 11.45 -0.79
C ALA A 24 -1.40 12.04 0.10
N GLY A 25 -0.15 11.59 -0.05
CA GLY A 25 1.01 12.13 0.68
C GLY A 25 1.13 11.59 2.10
N HIS A 26 0.82 10.30 2.30
CA HIS A 26 1.04 9.60 3.56
C HIS A 26 2.10 8.51 3.39
N ASN A 27 2.83 8.22 4.47
CA ASN A 27 3.82 7.15 4.49
C ASN A 27 3.08 5.83 4.72
N VAL A 28 3.12 4.94 3.73
CA VAL A 28 2.35 3.70 3.76
C VAL A 28 3.28 2.50 3.84
N LEU A 29 3.10 1.67 4.87
CA LEU A 29 3.65 0.33 4.92
C LEU A 29 2.58 -0.67 4.44
N ALA A 30 2.69 -1.06 3.18
CA ALA A 30 1.81 -2.03 2.54
C ALA A 30 2.40 -3.44 2.65
N ILE A 31 1.69 -4.37 3.30
CA ILE A 31 2.15 -5.76 3.41
C ILE A 31 1.13 -6.80 2.95
N SER A 32 1.65 -7.83 2.28
CA SER A 32 0.89 -8.99 1.88
C SER A 32 1.82 -10.19 1.66
N ARG A 33 1.25 -11.39 1.56
CA ARG A 33 2.01 -12.62 1.28
C ARG A 33 2.67 -12.60 -0.11
N LYS A 34 2.11 -11.84 -1.05
CA LYS A 34 2.62 -11.66 -2.40
C LYS A 34 2.55 -10.18 -2.74
N THR A 35 3.67 -9.49 -2.61
CA THR A 35 3.76 -8.06 -2.90
C THR A 35 3.60 -7.81 -4.39
N PRO A 36 2.61 -7.01 -4.82
CA PRO A 36 2.49 -6.59 -6.21
C PRO A 36 3.68 -5.72 -6.61
N GLN A 37 4.17 -5.87 -7.84
CA GLN A 37 5.32 -5.11 -8.33
C GLN A 37 5.13 -3.59 -8.23
N ALA A 38 3.90 -3.12 -8.43
CA ALA A 38 3.54 -1.71 -8.33
C ALA A 38 3.66 -1.12 -6.91
N LEU A 39 3.78 -1.96 -5.87
CA LEU A 39 4.03 -1.55 -4.49
C LEU A 39 5.48 -1.80 -4.04
N ILE A 40 6.35 -2.21 -4.97
CA ILE A 40 7.77 -2.38 -4.71
C ILE A 40 8.47 -1.14 -5.27
N GLU A 41 8.67 -0.13 -4.43
CA GLU A 41 9.58 0.99 -4.70
C GLU A 41 10.97 0.68 -4.12
N ASN A 42 12.03 1.17 -4.77
CA ASN A 42 13.41 1.10 -4.24
C ASN A 42 13.65 2.23 -3.24
#